data_AF-B7PBX0-F1
#
_entry.id   AF-B7PBX0-F1
#
_cell.length_a   1.000
_cell.length_b   1.000
_cell.length_c   1.000
_cell.angle_alpha   90.00
_cell.angle_beta   90.00
_cell.angle_gamma   90.00
#
_symmetry.space_group_name_H-M   'P 1'
#
loop_
_entity.id
_entity.type
_entity.pdbx_description
1 polymer ?
#
loop_
_entity_poly.entity_id
_entity_poly.type
_entity_poly.pdbx_seq_one_letter_code
_entity_poly.pdbx_strand_id
1 'polypeptide(L)' 'MQEAERKVQEERIRMENILSGNPLLNSTKAEFKVKRRWDDDVVFKNCAKGDLEGSKERHFINDTLRSEFHKKFMEKYIK' A
#
# COMPACT_ATOMS: atom_id res chain seq x y z
N MET A 1 -1.57 -41.30 -45.23
CA MET A 1 -2.46 -40.68 -44.21
C MET A 1 -1.74 -40.47 -42.87
N GLN A 2 -1.03 -41.49 -42.36
CA GLN A 2 -0.36 -41.44 -41.04
C GLN A 2 0.74 -40.37 -40.88
N GLU A 3 1.47 -40.05 -41.95
CA GLU A 3 2.56 -39.06 -41.90
C GLU A 3 2.07 -37.61 -41.83
N ALA A 4 0.96 -37.29 -42.51
CA ALA A 4 0.34 -35.98 -42.45
C ALA A 4 -0.21 -35.70 -41.04
N GLU A 5 -0.75 -36.71 -40.39
CA GLU A 5 -1.29 -36.63 -39.04
C GLU A 5 -0.19 -36.37 -38.00
N ARG A 6 0.96 -37.05 -38.15
CA ARG A 6 2.13 -36.83 -37.30
C ARG A 6 2.69 -35.42 -37.45
N LYS A 7 2.74 -34.90 -38.69
CA LYS A 7 3.21 -33.54 -38.96
C LYS A 7 2.31 -32.47 -38.34
N VAL A 8 1.00 -32.66 -38.37
CA VAL A 8 0.02 -31.77 -37.71
C VAL A 8 0.17 -31.82 -36.19
N GLN A 9 0.42 -33.00 -35.61
CA GLN A 9 0.67 -33.12 -34.16
C GLN A 9 1.98 -32.43 -33.74
N GLU A 10 3.06 -32.62 -34.51
CA GLU A 10 4.34 -31.96 -34.26
C GLU A 10 4.21 -30.43 -34.34
N GLU A 11 3.45 -29.91 -35.31
CA GLU A 11 3.17 -28.47 -35.42
C GLU A 11 2.32 -27.93 -34.26
N ARG A 12 1.33 -28.71 -33.79
CA ARG A 12 0.54 -28.35 -32.60
C ARG A 12 1.40 -28.28 -31.34
N ILE A 13 2.22 -29.29 -31.09
CA ILE A 13 3.14 -29.34 -29.94
C ILE A 13 4.14 -28.18 -30.03
N ARG A 14 4.65 -27.88 -31.23
CA ARG A 14 5.55 -26.74 -31.45
C ARG A 14 4.86 -25.41 -31.14
N MET A 15 3.63 -25.21 -31.60
CA MET A 15 2.84 -24.02 -31.30
C MET A 15 2.58 -23.88 -29.79
N GLU A 16 2.21 -24.97 -29.12
CA GLU A 16 1.94 -24.99 -27.67
C GLU A 16 3.19 -24.65 -26.84
N ASN A 17 4.35 -25.17 -27.24
CA ASN A 17 5.63 -24.84 -26.59
C ASN A 17 6.05 -23.38 -26.81
N ILE A 18 5.82 -22.82 -28.01
CA ILE A 18 6.09 -21.40 -28.30
C ILE A 18 5.17 -20.49 -27.47
N LEU A 19 3.91 -20.89 -27.30
CA LEU A 19 2.93 -20.10 -26.55
C LEU A 19 3.15 -20.15 -25.03
N SER A 20 3.56 -21.30 -24.50
CA SER A 20 3.76 -21.52 -23.06
C SER A 20 5.15 -21.09 -22.56
N GLY A 21 6.16 -21.05 -23.43
CA GLY A 21 7.54 -20.70 -23.07
C GLY A 21 7.81 -19.21 -22.86
N ASN A 22 6.86 -18.32 -23.15
CA ASN A 22 7.06 -16.88 -23.03
C ASN A 22 6.36 -16.29 -21.78
N PRO A 23 7.10 -15.95 -20.71
CA PRO A 23 6.53 -15.36 -19.50
C PRO A 23 5.87 -13.98 -19.73
N LEU A 24 6.18 -13.27 -20.83
CA LEU A 24 5.50 -12.01 -21.21
C LEU A 24 4.10 -12.26 -21.78
N LEU A 25 3.86 -13.37 -22.47
CA LEU A 25 2.53 -13.70 -23.03
C LEU A 25 1.55 -14.21 -21.95
N ASN A 26 2.07 -14.84 -20.90
CA ASN A 26 1.27 -15.30 -19.75
C ASN A 26 0.93 -14.20 -18.72
N SER A 27 1.48 -12.99 -18.88
CA SER A 27 1.17 -11.84 -18.00
C SER A 27 -0.23 -11.26 -18.19
N THR A 28 -0.96 -11.66 -19.24
CA THR A 28 -2.37 -11.24 -19.43
C THR A 28 -3.33 -11.88 -18.40
N LYS A 29 -2.87 -12.91 -17.67
CA LYS A 29 -3.55 -13.47 -16.48
C LYS A 29 -2.89 -13.09 -15.16
N ALA A 30 -2.01 -12.09 -15.14
CA ALA A 30 -1.64 -11.45 -13.89
C ALA A 30 -2.87 -10.70 -13.38
N GLU A 31 -3.71 -11.39 -12.62
CA GLU A 31 -4.80 -10.80 -11.85
C GLU A 31 -4.25 -9.52 -11.21
N PHE A 32 -4.80 -8.36 -11.57
CA PHE A 32 -4.57 -7.11 -10.87
C PHE A 32 -5.27 -7.20 -9.49
N LYS A 33 -4.85 -8.16 -8.67
CA LYS A 33 -5.25 -8.28 -7.28
C LYS A 33 -4.39 -7.27 -6.52
N VAL A 34 -5.04 -6.19 -6.11
CA VAL A 34 -4.49 -5.31 -5.09
C VAL A 34 -4.23 -6.18 -3.86
N LYS A 35 -2.95 -6.43 -3.57
CA LYS A 35 -2.56 -7.19 -2.38
C LYS A 35 -2.98 -6.41 -1.14
N ARG A 36 -3.49 -7.13 -0.15
CA ARG A 36 -3.85 -6.57 1.17
C ARG A 36 -2.64 -5.87 1.77
N ARG A 37 -2.85 -4.66 2.29
CA ARG A 37 -1.76 -3.85 2.85
C ARG A 37 -1.39 -4.39 4.23
N TRP A 38 -0.12 -4.25 4.60
CA TRP A 38 0.38 -4.67 5.91
C TRP A 38 -0.37 -4.00 7.07
N ASP A 39 -0.92 -2.81 6.82
CA ASP A 39 -1.61 -2.04 7.83
C ASP A 39 -3.10 -2.39 7.93
N ASP A 40 -3.69 -3.17 7.01
CA ASP A 40 -5.16 -3.37 6.93
C ASP A 40 -5.81 -3.95 8.20
N ASP A 41 -5.08 -4.74 9.01
CA ASP A 41 -5.61 -5.31 10.27
C ASP A 41 -5.43 -4.41 11.50
N VAL A 42 -4.86 -3.21 11.34
CA VAL A 42 -4.65 -2.29 12.47
C VAL A 42 -5.98 -1.70 12.92
N VAL A 43 -6.31 -1.93 14.20
CA VAL A 43 -7.59 -1.53 14.82
C VAL A 43 -7.80 -0.02 14.97
N PHE A 44 -6.72 0.76 14.97
CA PHE A 44 -6.76 2.23 15.04
C PHE A 44 -6.19 2.84 13.76
N LYS A 45 -7.01 3.62 13.05
CA LYS A 45 -6.62 4.26 11.79
C LYS A 45 -6.76 5.77 11.93
N ASN A 46 -5.71 6.50 11.55
CA ASN A 46 -5.77 7.95 11.34
C ASN A 46 -6.34 8.75 12.52
N CYS A 47 -6.03 8.37 13.77
CA CYS A 47 -6.60 9.01 14.97
C CYS A 47 -6.31 10.51 15.07
N ALA A 48 -5.18 10.96 14.51
CA ALA A 48 -4.78 12.37 14.53
C ALA A 48 -5.08 13.11 13.21
N LYS A 49 -5.95 12.56 12.35
CA LYS A 49 -6.30 13.19 11.07
C LYS A 49 -7.15 14.43 11.32
N GLY A 50 -6.51 15.60 11.32
CA GLY A 50 -7.16 16.90 11.53
C GLY A 50 -6.56 17.70 12.70
N ASP A 51 -5.82 17.05 13.59
CA ASP A 51 -5.30 17.67 14.82
C ASP A 51 -4.26 18.78 14.57
N LEU A 52 -3.70 18.85 13.37
CA LEU A 52 -2.72 19.87 12.98
C LEU A 52 -3.31 21.28 12.84
N GLU A 53 -4.63 21.42 12.77
CA GLU A 53 -5.31 22.71 12.62
C GLU A 53 -5.49 23.41 13.97
N GLY A 54 -5.93 22.68 15.01
CA GLY A 54 -6.24 23.24 16.33
C GLY A 54 -5.03 23.65 17.18
N SER A 55 -3.85 23.06 16.98
CA SER A 55 -2.65 23.39 17.78
C SER A 55 -1.86 24.60 17.29
N LYS A 56 -2.19 25.13 16.11
CA LYS A 56 -1.41 26.21 15.47
C LYS A 56 -1.91 27.61 15.79
N GLU A 57 -3.14 27.74 16.26
CA GLU A 57 -3.71 29.05 16.59
C GLU A 57 -3.14 29.53 17.93
N ARG A 58 -2.10 30.38 17.83
CA ARG A 58 -1.39 30.93 18.98
C ARG A 58 -2.24 32.00 19.66
N HIS A 59 -3.14 31.56 20.53
CA HIS A 59 -3.89 32.45 21.39
C HIS A 59 -3.00 33.01 22.49
N PHE A 60 -2.96 34.33 22.62
CA PHE A 60 -2.36 34.96 23.80
C PHE A 60 -3.32 34.81 24.99
N ILE A 61 -2.83 34.27 26.11
CA ILE A 61 -3.59 34.13 27.35
C ILE A 61 -2.94 35.04 28.40
N ASN A 62 -3.72 35.99 28.93
CA ASN A 62 -3.30 36.82 30.05
C ASN A 62 -3.45 36.07 31.39
N ASP A 63 -2.73 34.95 31.53
CA ASP A 63 -2.69 34.10 32.71
C ASP A 63 -1.35 33.33 32.71
N THR A 64 -0.56 33.48 33.77
CA THR A 64 0.79 32.92 33.85
C THR A 64 0.81 31.40 33.98
N LEU A 65 -0.24 30.78 34.53
CA LEU A 65 -0.30 29.33 34.74
C LEU A 65 -0.92 28.61 33.54
N ARG A 66 -1.84 29.26 32.81
CA ARG A 66 -2.51 28.66 31.64
C ARG A 66 -1.83 28.97 30.31
N SER A 67 -0.82 29.83 30.31
CA SER A 67 0.00 30.10 29.13
C SER A 67 0.65 28.83 28.57
N GLU A 68 0.74 28.75 27.24
CA GLU A 68 1.48 27.69 26.55
C GLU A 68 2.94 27.58 27.01
N PHE A 69 3.54 28.69 27.44
CA PHE A 69 4.87 28.68 28.03
C PHE A 69 4.89 27.85 29.32
N HIS A 70 3.96 28.10 30.24
CA HIS A 70 3.93 27.43 31.53
C HIS A 70 3.57 25.95 31.37
N LYS A 71 2.61 25.61 30.50
CA LYS A 71 2.30 24.20 30.17
C LYS A 71 3.54 23.44 29.70
N LYS A 72 4.29 23.99 28.74
CA LYS A 72 5.54 23.40 28.23
C LYS A 72 6.65 23.36 29.26
N PHE A 73 6.73 24.36 30.14
CA PHE A 73 7.69 24.38 31.24
C PHE A 73 7.40 23.22 32.21
N MET A 74 6.16 23.06 32.63
CA MET A 74 5.76 21.97 33.53
C MET A 74 5.99 20.60 32.90
N GLU A 75 5.58 20.38 31.64
CA GLU A 75 5.84 19.12 30.91
C GLU A 75 7.34 18.78 30.80
N LYS A 76 8.19 19.80 30.65
CA LYS A 76 9.64 19.61 30.48
C LYS A 76 10.36 19.30 31.80
N TYR A 77 9.97 19.96 32.89
CA TYR A 77 10.73 19.94 34.14
C TYR A 77 10.05 19.15 35.27
N ILE A 78 8.78 18.78 35.10
CA ILE A 78 8.00 17.95 36.03
C ILE A 78 7.52 16.73 35.27
N LYS A 79 7.78 15.54 35.82
CA LYS A 79 7.48 14.25 35.20
C LYS A 79 6.39 13.51 35.95
#